data_AF-A0A2E2ECZ9-F1
#
_entry.id   AF-A0A2E2ECZ9-F1
#
_cell.length_a   1.000
_cell.length_b   1.000
_cell.length_c   1.000
_cell.angle_alpha   90.00
_cell.angle_beta   90.00
_cell.angle_gamma   90.00
#
_symmetry.space_group_name_H-M   'P 1'
#
loop_
_entity.id
_entity.type
_entity.pdbx_description
1 polymer ?
#
loop_
_entity_poly.entity_id
_entity_poly.type
_entity_poly.pdbx_seq_one_letter_code
_entity_poly.pdbx_strand_id
1 'polypeptide(L)'
;MRYLLIITLAMYFFNLDIKSSFAKSYSQRDLNVLVSQKSFYEFFEHAHDIIPSQRSQEWKSQVEQMAQEYLDFLKTKSELKSKQIKLVYEISSWPHLRNNEFFIKKRDFIFLSTLKQCFSAKSKKTCLKKVDQIYHDFKHNRVFSFDLAILLQKNDIDEKIIWNYIKNLTSHPISEFYCSQDGFKNLVLNKIHELMSSPSKKDLPIHQDCIKSLKTDLSKQLLSSDRIVRTNAFKILKKHNLLDNQQKTSYHTLSFLAEKTQNKQQTNLSLNSLKKLSKDYQLRNKVLTQLKELDPLPGDIFKNNTNKIVEAKTRILSRYFPEFLDHYARTCLDYLSGRKIFTKGNPTPHCHQLFSHNKSVKVLPENFVQEYNKATYFYKK
;
A
#
# COMPACT_ATOMS: atom_id res chain seq x y z
N MET A 1 -68.37 32.86 -72.17
CA MET A 1 -67.54 31.68 -72.45
C MET A 1 -66.73 31.34 -71.19
N ARG A 2 -66.92 30.13 -70.62
CA ARG A 2 -65.92 29.30 -69.84
C ARG A 2 -65.20 29.98 -68.64
N TYR A 3 -65.12 29.52 -67.38
CA TYR A 3 -65.39 28.30 -66.57
C TYR A 3 -65.45 28.77 -65.08
N LEU A 4 -66.37 28.34 -64.20
CA LEU A 4 -66.31 27.19 -63.25
C LEU A 4 -65.08 27.08 -62.31
N LEU A 5 -65.27 27.36 -61.00
CA LEU A 5 -64.55 26.78 -59.84
C LEU A 5 -65.28 27.17 -58.52
N ILE A 6 -66.20 26.33 -58.02
CA ILE A 6 -66.11 25.44 -56.81
C ILE A 6 -65.86 26.24 -55.51
N ILE A 7 -66.86 26.60 -54.69
CA ILE A 7 -67.69 25.82 -53.74
C ILE A 7 -66.95 25.37 -52.45
N THR A 8 -67.55 25.71 -51.32
CA THR A 8 -67.46 25.20 -49.93
C THR A 8 -66.28 25.60 -49.04
N LEU A 9 -66.48 26.70 -48.30
CA LEU A 9 -65.83 27.00 -47.03
C LEU A 9 -66.79 26.59 -45.89
N ALA A 10 -66.69 25.35 -45.42
CA ALA A 10 -67.48 24.85 -44.29
C ALA A 10 -66.56 24.51 -43.12
N MET A 11 -66.85 25.17 -42.00
CA MET A 11 -66.45 24.92 -40.62
C MET A 11 -65.71 23.59 -40.38
N TYR A 12 -64.42 23.68 -40.12
CA TYR A 12 -63.72 22.71 -39.28
C TYR A 12 -63.19 23.46 -38.06
N PHE A 13 -63.96 23.39 -36.98
CA PHE A 13 -63.50 23.69 -35.63
C PHE A 13 -62.28 22.81 -35.36
N PHE A 14 -61.10 23.41 -35.33
CA PHE A 14 -59.92 22.81 -34.70
C PHE A 14 -60.20 22.73 -33.20
N ASN A 15 -60.73 21.59 -32.75
CA ASN A 15 -60.53 21.12 -31.38
C ASN A 15 -59.05 20.76 -31.23
N LEU A 16 -58.23 21.77 -30.94
CA LEU A 16 -56.93 21.56 -30.32
C LEU A 16 -57.19 21.20 -28.86
N ASP A 17 -57.36 19.91 -28.61
CA ASP A 17 -57.18 19.32 -27.29
C ASP A 17 -55.71 19.54 -26.87
N ILE A 18 -55.43 20.71 -26.31
CA ILE A 18 -54.22 20.95 -25.54
C ILE A 18 -54.39 20.12 -24.26
N LYS A 19 -53.98 18.86 -24.31
CA LYS A 19 -53.65 18.10 -23.10
C LYS A 19 -52.43 18.76 -22.46
N SER A 20 -52.67 19.86 -21.74
CA SER A 20 -51.74 20.32 -20.72
C SER A 20 -51.77 19.27 -19.60
N SER A 21 -50.88 18.29 -19.65
CA SER A 21 -50.53 17.57 -18.44
C SER A 21 -49.72 18.55 -17.59
N PHE A 22 -50.41 19.43 -16.86
CA PHE A 22 -49.79 20.07 -15.71
C PHE A 22 -49.38 18.93 -14.79
N ALA A 23 -48.10 18.57 -14.80
CA ALA A 23 -47.53 17.65 -13.82
C ALA A 23 -47.89 18.24 -12.45
N LYS A 24 -48.64 17.48 -11.65
CA LYS A 24 -49.11 17.95 -10.34
C LYS A 24 -47.89 18.26 -9.49
N SER A 25 -47.65 19.55 -9.23
CA SER A 25 -46.55 20.00 -8.38
C SER A 25 -46.87 19.67 -6.92
N TYR A 26 -45.92 19.04 -6.23
CA TYR A 26 -46.09 18.65 -4.84
C TYR A 26 -45.88 19.82 -3.88
N SER A 27 -46.76 19.91 -2.87
CA SER A 27 -46.59 20.83 -1.74
C SER A 27 -45.72 20.22 -0.64
N GLN A 28 -45.30 21.04 0.32
CA GLN A 28 -44.59 20.56 1.51
C GLN A 28 -45.40 19.49 2.27
N ARG A 29 -46.74 19.60 2.33
CA ARG A 29 -47.57 18.58 2.99
C ARG A 29 -47.54 17.24 2.26
N ASP A 30 -47.53 17.27 0.93
CA ASP A 30 -47.45 16.05 0.12
C ASP A 30 -46.10 15.35 0.36
N LEU A 31 -45.00 16.11 0.42
CA LEU A 31 -43.68 15.57 0.78
C LEU A 31 -43.68 14.95 2.19
N ASN A 32 -44.36 15.57 3.17
CA ASN A 32 -44.46 15.02 4.53
C ASN A 32 -45.13 13.63 4.53
N VAL A 33 -46.16 13.43 3.70
CA VAL A 33 -46.83 12.13 3.54
C VAL A 33 -45.85 11.11 2.96
N LEU A 34 -45.12 11.45 1.89
CA LEU A 34 -44.15 10.55 1.27
C LEU A 34 -43.01 10.15 2.20
N VAL A 35 -42.54 11.08 3.04
CA VAL A 35 -41.54 10.79 4.09
C VAL A 35 -42.07 9.74 5.05
N SER A 36 -43.30 9.92 5.56
CA SER A 36 -43.90 8.98 6.51
C SER A 36 -44.09 7.56 5.93
N GLN A 37 -44.37 7.48 4.63
CA GLN A 37 -44.56 6.22 3.91
C GLN A 37 -43.24 5.60 3.41
N LYS A 38 -42.12 6.33 3.53
CA LYS A 38 -40.82 5.97 2.96
C LYS A 38 -40.88 5.73 1.45
N SER A 39 -41.69 6.53 0.76
CA SER A 39 -41.87 6.50 -0.69
C SER A 39 -40.69 7.16 -1.39
N PHE A 40 -39.51 6.52 -1.34
CA PHE A 40 -38.24 7.13 -1.75
C PHE A 40 -38.23 7.69 -3.17
N TYR A 41 -38.69 6.91 -4.16
CA TYR A 41 -38.64 7.32 -5.57
C TYR A 41 -39.52 8.54 -5.84
N GLU A 42 -40.77 8.47 -5.42
CA GLU A 42 -41.75 9.54 -5.59
C GLU A 42 -41.31 10.80 -4.83
N PHE A 43 -40.75 10.63 -3.62
CA PHE A 43 -40.21 11.74 -2.85
C PHE A 43 -39.10 12.46 -3.62
N PHE A 44 -38.12 11.74 -4.18
CA PHE A 44 -37.01 12.39 -4.89
C PHE A 44 -37.39 12.95 -6.26
N GLU A 45 -38.40 12.38 -6.91
CA GLU A 45 -38.96 12.92 -8.15
C GLU A 45 -39.60 14.29 -7.92
N HIS A 46 -40.28 14.46 -6.78
CA HIS A 46 -41.07 15.64 -6.48
C HIS A 46 -40.44 16.60 -5.46
N ALA A 47 -39.34 16.25 -4.79
CA ALA A 47 -38.73 17.11 -3.78
C ALA A 47 -38.27 18.47 -4.34
N HIS A 48 -37.94 18.54 -5.63
CA HIS A 48 -37.57 19.80 -6.29
C HIS A 48 -38.74 20.61 -6.86
N ASP A 49 -39.98 20.10 -6.77
CA ASP A 49 -41.19 20.88 -7.07
C ASP A 49 -41.30 22.11 -6.16
N ILE A 50 -40.76 22.01 -4.94
CA ILE A 50 -40.55 23.16 -4.06
C ILE A 50 -39.42 24.03 -4.63
N ILE A 51 -39.79 25.23 -5.09
CA ILE A 51 -38.84 26.18 -5.68
C ILE A 51 -37.76 26.59 -4.67
N PRO A 52 -36.53 26.92 -5.12
CA PRO A 52 -35.41 27.19 -4.21
C PRO A 52 -35.66 28.21 -3.10
N SER A 53 -36.43 29.28 -3.37
CA SER A 53 -36.76 30.32 -2.40
C SER A 53 -37.73 29.86 -1.30
N GLN A 54 -38.44 28.75 -1.49
CA GLN A 54 -39.41 28.18 -0.55
C GLN A 54 -38.88 26.96 0.21
N ARG A 55 -37.64 26.53 -0.06
CA ARG A 55 -37.02 25.37 0.62
C ARG A 55 -36.66 25.71 2.06
N SER A 56 -37.58 25.38 2.95
CA SER A 56 -37.46 25.57 4.39
C SER A 56 -36.41 24.64 5.03
N GLN A 57 -36.14 24.85 6.32
CA GLN A 57 -35.29 23.93 7.08
C GLN A 57 -35.93 22.53 7.21
N GLU A 58 -37.26 22.45 7.28
CA GLU A 58 -38.02 21.19 7.26
C GLU A 58 -37.76 20.41 5.98
N TRP A 59 -37.89 21.08 4.82
CA TRP A 59 -37.58 20.46 3.52
C TRP A 59 -36.18 19.89 3.46
N LYS A 60 -35.17 20.65 3.92
CA LYS A 60 -33.77 20.20 3.95
C LYS A 60 -33.60 18.95 4.82
N SER A 61 -34.18 18.98 6.01
CA SER A 61 -34.13 17.86 6.96
C SER A 61 -34.75 16.59 6.35
N GLN A 62 -35.86 16.73 5.63
CA GLN A 62 -36.53 15.60 4.99
C GLN A 62 -35.74 15.03 3.82
N VAL A 63 -35.13 15.89 3.00
CA VAL A 63 -34.24 15.43 1.92
C VAL A 63 -33.07 14.64 2.49
N GLU A 64 -32.44 15.13 3.55
CA GLU A 64 -31.34 14.43 4.22
C GLU A 64 -31.80 13.12 4.87
N GLN A 65 -32.95 13.12 5.54
CA GLN A 65 -33.54 11.94 6.16
C GLN A 65 -33.84 10.88 5.11
N MET A 66 -34.62 11.22 4.08
CA MET A 66 -35.02 10.29 3.02
C MET A 66 -33.81 9.75 2.27
N ALA A 67 -32.77 10.56 2.06
CA ALA A 67 -31.56 10.12 1.37
C ALA A 67 -30.79 9.11 2.22
N GLN A 68 -30.64 9.38 3.51
CA GLN A 68 -29.97 8.47 4.42
C GLN A 68 -30.76 7.17 4.63
N GLU A 69 -32.08 7.26 4.81
CA GLU A 69 -32.96 6.09 4.97
C GLU A 69 -33.01 5.25 3.69
N TYR A 70 -33.02 5.88 2.52
CA TYR A 70 -32.95 5.16 1.25
C TYR A 70 -31.64 4.38 1.12
N LEU A 71 -30.51 5.00 1.47
CA LEU A 71 -29.21 4.32 1.46
C LEU A 71 -29.17 3.16 2.47
N ASP A 72 -29.74 3.33 3.67
CA ASP A 72 -29.82 2.25 4.65
C ASP A 72 -30.74 1.11 4.16
N PHE A 73 -31.85 1.42 3.51
CA PHE A 73 -32.69 0.43 2.84
C PHE A 73 -31.89 -0.35 1.78
N LEU A 74 -31.08 0.33 0.94
CA LEU A 74 -30.26 -0.34 -0.07
C LEU A 74 -29.18 -1.25 0.55
N LYS A 75 -28.64 -0.91 1.72
CA LYS A 75 -27.66 -1.78 2.41
C LYS A 75 -28.24 -3.15 2.79
N THR A 76 -29.54 -3.24 3.01
CA THR A 76 -30.21 -4.52 3.34
C THR A 76 -30.38 -5.44 2.13
N LYS A 77 -30.10 -4.94 0.91
CA LYS A 77 -30.27 -5.72 -0.33
C LYS A 77 -29.01 -6.51 -0.65
N SER A 78 -29.20 -7.76 -1.09
CA SER A 78 -28.11 -8.60 -1.60
C SER A 78 -27.55 -8.09 -2.92
N GLU A 79 -28.41 -7.59 -3.80
CA GLU A 79 -28.06 -7.03 -5.10
C GLU A 79 -28.73 -5.68 -5.34
N LEU A 80 -28.03 -4.78 -6.03
CA LEU A 80 -28.51 -3.43 -6.35
C LEU A 80 -28.94 -3.35 -7.81
N LYS A 81 -30.21 -3.01 -8.03
CA LYS A 81 -30.79 -2.88 -9.36
C LYS A 81 -30.35 -1.56 -10.03
N SER A 82 -30.35 -1.54 -11.36
CA SER A 82 -29.99 -0.34 -12.14
C SER A 82 -30.79 0.91 -11.74
N LYS A 83 -32.12 0.79 -11.56
CA LYS A 83 -32.97 1.91 -11.10
C LYS A 83 -32.54 2.43 -9.72
N GLN A 84 -32.10 1.55 -8.82
CA GLN A 84 -31.65 1.94 -7.49
C GLN A 84 -30.34 2.72 -7.56
N ILE A 85 -29.38 2.20 -8.33
CA ILE A 85 -28.08 2.83 -8.54
C ILE A 85 -28.26 4.20 -9.20
N LYS A 86 -29.11 4.31 -10.23
CA LYS A 86 -29.39 5.57 -10.92
C LYS A 86 -29.86 6.66 -9.96
N LEU A 87 -30.82 6.33 -9.08
CA LEU A 87 -31.31 7.27 -8.08
C LEU A 87 -30.21 7.71 -7.12
N VAL A 88 -29.32 6.80 -6.69
CA VAL A 88 -28.17 7.16 -5.84
C VAL A 88 -27.26 8.17 -6.54
N TYR A 89 -26.92 7.97 -7.81
CA TYR A 89 -26.09 8.92 -8.58
C TYR A 89 -26.77 10.28 -8.67
N GLU A 90 -28.06 10.29 -8.98
CA GLU A 90 -28.85 11.51 -9.13
C GLU A 90 -28.87 12.34 -7.84
N ILE A 91 -29.30 11.77 -6.73
CA ILE A 91 -29.39 12.50 -5.45
C ILE A 91 -28.00 12.89 -4.92
N SER A 92 -26.95 12.15 -5.28
CA SER A 92 -25.57 12.47 -4.87
C SER A 92 -25.02 13.74 -5.51
N SER A 93 -25.62 14.19 -6.61
CA SER A 93 -25.28 15.46 -7.25
C SER A 93 -25.95 16.67 -6.60
N TRP A 94 -26.95 16.45 -5.73
CA TRP A 94 -27.72 17.53 -5.13
C TRP A 94 -26.86 18.35 -4.16
N PRO A 95 -26.87 19.70 -4.22
CA PRO A 95 -25.98 20.54 -3.41
C PRO A 95 -26.03 20.27 -1.91
N HIS A 96 -27.21 19.97 -1.37
CA HIS A 96 -27.40 19.68 0.06
C HIS A 96 -26.80 18.34 0.48
N LEU A 97 -26.88 17.32 -0.38
CA LEU A 97 -26.37 15.98 -0.07
C LEU A 97 -24.87 15.85 -0.38
N ARG A 98 -24.38 16.54 -1.42
CA ARG A 98 -22.98 16.50 -1.86
C ARG A 98 -21.98 16.88 -0.77
N ASN A 99 -22.39 17.69 0.20
CA ASN A 99 -21.55 18.15 1.30
C ASN A 99 -21.89 17.50 2.66
N ASN A 100 -22.95 16.70 2.75
CA ASN A 100 -23.37 16.06 3.99
C ASN A 100 -22.49 14.82 4.27
N GLU A 101 -21.68 14.86 5.33
CA GLU A 101 -20.69 13.82 5.62
C GLU A 101 -21.31 12.46 5.95
N PHE A 102 -22.46 12.44 6.63
CA PHE A 102 -23.16 11.21 6.96
C PHE A 102 -23.74 10.54 5.71
N PHE A 103 -24.35 11.34 4.82
CA PHE A 103 -24.82 10.88 3.53
C PHE A 103 -23.66 10.33 2.68
N ILE A 104 -22.55 11.09 2.55
CA ILE A 104 -21.36 10.67 1.80
C ILE A 104 -20.85 9.31 2.30
N LYS A 105 -20.70 9.14 3.62
CA LYS A 105 -20.25 7.88 4.22
C LYS A 105 -21.16 6.71 3.86
N LYS A 106 -22.49 6.88 3.95
CA LYS A 106 -23.46 5.83 3.60
C LYS A 106 -23.47 5.54 2.09
N ARG A 107 -23.34 6.58 1.26
CA ARG A 107 -23.32 6.48 -0.20
C ARG A 107 -22.07 5.76 -0.69
N ASP A 108 -20.91 6.06 -0.11
CA ASP A 108 -19.63 5.43 -0.46
C ASP A 108 -19.69 3.91 -0.27
N PHE A 109 -20.39 3.42 0.76
CA PHE A 109 -20.67 1.99 0.93
C PHE A 109 -21.49 1.40 -0.23
N ILE A 110 -22.52 2.12 -0.69
CA ILE A 110 -23.36 1.70 -1.83
C ILE A 110 -22.56 1.70 -3.14
N PHE A 111 -21.69 2.69 -3.33
CA PHE A 111 -20.77 2.73 -4.47
C PHE A 111 -19.78 1.56 -4.46
N LEU A 112 -19.16 1.24 -3.33
CA LEU A 112 -18.31 0.05 -3.19
C LEU A 112 -19.06 -1.24 -3.49
N SER A 113 -20.30 -1.37 -3.00
CA SER A 113 -21.16 -2.53 -3.28
C SER A 113 -21.49 -2.65 -4.77
N THR A 114 -21.74 -1.52 -5.42
CA THR A 114 -21.98 -1.43 -6.87
C THR A 114 -20.74 -1.83 -7.67
N LEU A 115 -19.55 -1.41 -7.24
CA LEU A 115 -18.28 -1.78 -7.87
C LEU A 115 -17.99 -3.28 -7.69
N LYS A 116 -18.25 -3.82 -6.51
CA LYS A 116 -18.12 -5.26 -6.23
C LYS A 116 -19.02 -6.09 -7.15
N GLN A 117 -20.28 -5.70 -7.32
CA GLN A 117 -21.20 -6.34 -8.28
C GLN A 117 -20.68 -6.22 -9.72
N CYS A 118 -20.13 -5.07 -10.11
CA CYS A 118 -19.55 -4.90 -11.43
C CYS A 118 -18.43 -5.92 -11.67
N PHE A 119 -17.42 -5.99 -10.78
CA PHE A 119 -16.29 -6.90 -10.95
C PHE A 119 -16.69 -8.37 -10.93
N SER A 120 -17.82 -8.70 -10.31
CA SER A 120 -18.37 -10.06 -10.31
C SER A 120 -19.10 -10.43 -11.61
N ALA A 121 -19.57 -9.45 -12.39
CA ALA A 121 -20.48 -9.67 -13.52
C ALA A 121 -19.98 -9.15 -14.87
N LYS A 122 -18.97 -8.29 -14.89
CA LYS A 122 -18.48 -7.57 -16.08
C LYS A 122 -16.95 -7.63 -16.16
N SER A 123 -16.41 -7.26 -17.32
CA SER A 123 -14.96 -7.24 -17.53
C SER A 123 -14.27 -6.18 -16.67
N LYS A 124 -13.01 -6.45 -16.27
CA LYS A 124 -12.17 -5.52 -15.49
C LYS A 124 -12.12 -4.12 -16.11
N LYS A 125 -11.98 -4.02 -17.44
CA LYS A 125 -11.95 -2.75 -18.18
C LYS A 125 -13.23 -1.92 -18.00
N THR A 126 -14.39 -2.56 -18.09
CA THR A 126 -15.68 -1.86 -17.91
C THR A 126 -15.84 -1.37 -16.48
N CYS A 127 -15.44 -2.19 -15.50
CA CYS A 127 -15.54 -1.80 -14.10
C CYS A 127 -14.55 -0.72 -13.70
N LEU A 128 -13.33 -0.71 -14.26
CA LEU A 128 -12.38 0.39 -14.04
C LEU A 128 -12.90 1.73 -14.55
N LYS A 129 -13.58 1.76 -15.72
CA LYS A 129 -14.26 3.00 -16.17
C LYS A 129 -15.30 3.48 -15.15
N LYS A 130 -16.04 2.56 -14.54
CA LYS A 130 -17.02 2.88 -13.50
C LYS A 130 -16.36 3.34 -12.20
N VAL A 131 -15.20 2.78 -11.84
CA VAL A 131 -14.36 3.26 -10.73
C VAL A 131 -13.96 4.70 -10.98
N ASP A 132 -13.44 5.02 -12.16
CA ASP A 132 -13.03 6.38 -12.52
C ASP A 132 -14.20 7.38 -12.42
N GLN A 133 -15.35 7.03 -12.99
CA GLN A 133 -16.56 7.85 -12.89
C GLN A 133 -16.95 8.11 -11.44
N ILE A 134 -17.10 7.04 -10.64
CA ILE A 134 -17.48 7.18 -9.23
C ILE A 134 -16.47 8.06 -8.49
N TYR A 135 -15.18 7.75 -8.63
CA TYR A 135 -14.12 8.40 -7.86
C TYR A 135 -13.97 9.90 -8.18
N HIS A 136 -14.19 10.29 -9.44
CA HIS A 136 -14.00 11.67 -9.90
C HIS A 136 -15.26 12.53 -9.88
N ASP A 137 -16.44 11.93 -10.08
CA ASP A 137 -17.70 12.68 -10.14
C ASP A 137 -18.18 13.09 -8.73
N PHE A 138 -17.73 12.40 -7.68
CA PHE A 138 -18.22 12.60 -6.31
C PHE A 138 -17.12 12.92 -5.30
N LYS A 139 -17.46 13.76 -4.31
CA LYS A 139 -16.62 13.95 -3.11
C LYS A 139 -16.78 12.75 -2.19
N HIS A 140 -15.70 12.04 -1.88
CA HIS A 140 -15.73 10.87 -1.01
C HIS A 140 -15.22 11.14 0.40
N ASN A 141 -15.65 10.29 1.33
CA ASN A 141 -14.96 10.14 2.60
C ASN A 141 -13.56 9.58 2.36
N ARG A 142 -12.56 10.01 3.14
CA ARG A 142 -11.17 9.55 2.97
C ARG A 142 -11.01 8.02 3.09
N VAL A 143 -11.87 7.37 3.86
CA VAL A 143 -11.87 5.90 4.02
C VAL A 143 -12.26 5.17 2.73
N PHE A 144 -13.04 5.80 1.85
CA PHE A 144 -13.42 5.22 0.56
C PHE A 144 -12.21 4.81 -0.27
N SER A 145 -11.15 5.63 -0.32
CA SER A 145 -9.93 5.31 -1.04
C SER A 145 -9.25 4.03 -0.53
N PHE A 146 -9.28 3.80 0.78
CA PHE A 146 -8.75 2.57 1.39
C PHE A 146 -9.57 1.36 0.96
N ASP A 147 -10.89 1.40 1.18
CA ASP A 147 -11.78 0.28 0.85
C ASP A 147 -11.79 -0.02 -0.65
N LEU A 148 -11.72 1.03 -1.48
CA LEU A 148 -11.58 0.91 -2.93
C LEU A 148 -10.28 0.20 -3.30
N ALA A 149 -9.15 0.55 -2.69
CA ALA A 149 -7.88 -0.11 -2.96
C ALA A 149 -7.92 -1.60 -2.61
N ILE A 150 -8.49 -1.96 -1.46
CA ILE A 150 -8.68 -3.36 -1.08
C ILE A 150 -9.57 -4.10 -2.10
N LEU A 151 -10.65 -3.47 -2.57
CA LEU A 151 -11.50 -4.04 -3.61
C LEU A 151 -10.74 -4.25 -4.93
N LEU A 152 -9.92 -3.28 -5.35
CA LEU A 152 -9.14 -3.35 -6.58
C LEU A 152 -8.04 -4.44 -6.50
N GLN A 153 -7.36 -4.56 -5.35
CA GLN A 153 -6.38 -5.63 -5.14
C GLN A 153 -6.99 -7.02 -5.23
N LYS A 154 -8.18 -7.22 -4.62
CA LYS A 154 -8.91 -8.49 -4.68
C LYS A 154 -9.33 -8.91 -6.10
N ASN A 155 -9.28 -7.97 -7.06
CA ASN A 155 -9.62 -8.19 -8.46
C ASN A 155 -8.39 -8.08 -9.38
N ASP A 156 -7.18 -8.26 -8.83
CA ASP A 156 -5.87 -8.22 -9.51
C ASP A 156 -5.71 -7.00 -10.42
N ILE A 157 -6.07 -5.82 -9.92
CA ILE A 157 -5.79 -4.56 -10.60
C ILE A 157 -4.34 -4.16 -10.30
N ASP A 158 -3.64 -3.68 -11.33
CA ASP A 158 -2.23 -3.26 -11.24
C ASP A 158 -2.03 -2.17 -10.17
N GLU A 159 -0.99 -2.34 -9.33
CA GLU A 159 -0.70 -1.44 -8.22
C GLU A 159 -0.49 0.02 -8.65
N LYS A 160 0.05 0.26 -9.86
CA LYS A 160 0.23 1.62 -10.40
C LYS A 160 -1.11 2.30 -10.67
N ILE A 161 -2.11 1.55 -11.10
CA ILE A 161 -3.47 2.05 -11.29
C ILE A 161 -4.09 2.34 -9.93
N ILE A 162 -3.98 1.42 -8.97
CA ILE A 162 -4.51 1.58 -7.61
C ILE A 162 -3.94 2.84 -6.93
N TRP A 163 -2.64 3.12 -7.15
CA TRP A 163 -1.96 4.28 -6.57
C TRP A 163 -2.69 5.61 -6.86
N ASN A 164 -3.32 5.75 -8.04
CA ASN A 164 -4.02 6.97 -8.43
C ASN A 164 -5.19 7.31 -7.50
N TYR A 165 -5.81 6.31 -6.87
CA TYR A 165 -6.96 6.48 -5.98
C TYR A 165 -6.58 6.61 -4.50
N ILE A 166 -5.34 6.27 -4.13
CA ILE A 166 -4.89 6.26 -2.72
C ILE A 166 -3.89 7.36 -2.39
N LYS A 167 -3.29 8.03 -3.39
CA LYS A 167 -2.30 9.10 -3.18
C LYS A 167 -2.77 10.20 -2.22
N ASN A 168 -4.07 10.54 -2.25
CA ASN A 168 -4.65 11.58 -1.40
C ASN A 168 -4.90 11.09 0.04
N LEU A 169 -5.12 9.78 0.20
CA LEU A 169 -5.22 9.16 1.52
C LEU A 169 -3.83 9.10 2.14
N THR A 170 -2.83 8.57 1.42
CA THR A 170 -1.46 8.38 1.92
C THR A 170 -0.76 9.68 2.27
N SER A 171 -1.13 10.81 1.65
CA SER A 171 -0.57 12.13 1.93
C SER A 171 -1.22 12.88 3.09
N HIS A 172 -2.29 12.33 3.69
CA HIS A 172 -3.03 12.97 4.78
C HIS A 172 -2.66 12.38 6.15
N PRO A 173 -2.73 13.14 7.27
CA PRO A 173 -2.45 12.61 8.62
C PRO A 173 -3.22 11.34 9.00
N ILE A 174 -4.50 11.27 8.62
CA ILE A 174 -5.36 10.09 8.88
C ILE A 174 -4.82 8.77 8.31
N SER A 175 -3.86 8.82 7.38
CA SER A 175 -3.20 7.65 6.82
C SER A 175 -2.54 6.75 7.86
N GLU A 176 -2.20 7.28 9.04
CA GLU A 176 -1.65 6.51 10.17
C GLU A 176 -2.47 5.25 10.50
N PHE A 177 -3.80 5.34 10.40
CA PHE A 177 -4.71 4.23 10.74
C PHE A 177 -4.85 3.17 9.64
N TYR A 178 -4.38 3.46 8.42
CA TYR A 178 -4.60 2.63 7.24
C TYR A 178 -3.30 2.07 6.65
N CYS A 179 -2.20 2.82 6.74
CA CYS A 179 -0.94 2.45 6.09
C CYS A 179 -0.36 1.12 6.57
N SER A 180 -0.55 0.76 7.84
CA SER A 180 -0.07 -0.51 8.41
C SER A 180 -1.03 -1.70 8.20
N GLN A 181 -2.25 -1.47 7.71
CA GLN A 181 -3.24 -2.52 7.54
C GLN A 181 -2.88 -3.48 6.40
N ASP A 182 -3.26 -4.75 6.57
CA ASP A 182 -2.96 -5.79 5.59
C ASP A 182 -3.65 -5.50 4.24
N GLY A 183 -2.98 -5.91 3.15
CA GLY A 183 -3.34 -5.51 1.78
C GLY A 183 -2.81 -4.12 1.41
N PHE A 184 -3.15 -3.09 2.19
CA PHE A 184 -2.77 -1.71 1.89
C PHE A 184 -1.28 -1.44 2.18
N LYS A 185 -0.74 -2.02 3.26
CA LYS A 185 0.68 -1.93 3.65
C LYS A 185 1.64 -2.26 2.52
N ASN A 186 1.38 -3.33 1.77
CA ASN A 186 2.28 -3.75 0.70
C ASN A 186 2.27 -2.75 -0.47
N LEU A 187 1.12 -2.16 -0.80
CA LEU A 187 1.04 -1.10 -1.82
C LEU A 187 1.92 0.09 -1.44
N VAL A 188 1.83 0.53 -0.19
CA VAL A 188 2.59 1.67 0.30
C VAL A 188 4.09 1.36 0.34
N LEU A 189 4.47 0.18 0.86
CA LEU A 189 5.88 -0.25 0.90
C LEU A 189 6.48 -0.37 -0.51
N ASN A 190 5.78 -0.99 -1.45
CA ASN A 190 6.23 -1.10 -2.84
C ASN A 190 6.41 0.28 -3.46
N LYS A 191 5.48 1.21 -3.20
CA LYS A 191 5.60 2.58 -3.69
C LYS A 191 6.78 3.34 -3.07
N ILE A 192 7.04 3.17 -1.77
CA ILE A 192 8.23 3.72 -1.12
C ILE A 192 9.48 3.20 -1.83
N HIS A 193 9.58 1.89 -2.09
CA HIS A 193 10.75 1.32 -2.77
C HIS A 193 10.92 1.82 -4.21
N GLU A 194 9.82 1.96 -4.96
CA GLU A 194 9.84 2.55 -6.31
C GLU A 194 10.40 3.98 -6.27
N LEU A 195 9.90 4.81 -5.36
CA LEU A 195 10.29 6.22 -5.26
C LEU A 195 11.72 6.39 -4.77
N MET A 196 12.15 5.60 -3.78
CA MET A 196 13.50 5.66 -3.19
C MET A 196 14.60 5.13 -4.11
N SER A 197 14.22 4.33 -5.10
CA SER A 197 15.11 3.85 -6.15
C SER A 197 15.30 4.88 -7.27
N SER A 198 14.41 5.86 -7.40
CA SER A 198 14.49 6.89 -8.43
C SER A 198 15.41 8.05 -8.01
N PRO A 199 16.45 8.40 -8.79
CA PRO A 199 17.33 9.53 -8.48
C PRO A 199 16.61 10.89 -8.55
N SER A 200 15.50 10.99 -9.27
CA SER A 200 14.79 12.25 -9.56
C SER A 200 13.66 12.60 -8.59
N LYS A 201 13.18 11.65 -7.78
CA LYS A 201 12.04 11.86 -6.88
C LYS A 201 12.50 11.94 -5.43
N LYS A 202 12.78 13.17 -4.96
CA LYS A 202 13.24 13.42 -3.57
C LYS A 202 12.09 13.40 -2.55
N ASP A 203 10.88 13.74 -3.00
CA ASP A 203 9.72 13.85 -2.13
C ASP A 203 8.76 12.68 -2.32
N LEU A 204 8.43 12.05 -1.20
CA LEU A 204 7.41 11.01 -1.16
C LEU A 204 6.06 11.72 -0.97
N PRO A 205 5.06 11.48 -1.83
CA PRO A 205 3.68 11.93 -1.62
C PRO A 205 3.00 11.04 -0.55
N ILE A 206 3.68 10.84 0.57
CA ILE A 206 3.28 9.98 1.68
C ILE A 206 3.55 10.77 2.96
N HIS A 207 2.51 10.91 3.78
CA HIS A 207 2.56 11.64 5.03
C HIS A 207 3.52 10.97 6.02
N GLN A 208 4.14 11.77 6.89
CA GLN A 208 5.05 11.25 7.90
C GLN A 208 4.39 10.23 8.83
N ASP A 209 3.10 10.36 9.15
CA ASP A 209 2.42 9.46 10.08
C ASP A 209 2.12 8.10 9.44
N CYS A 210 1.86 8.06 8.13
CA CYS A 210 1.88 6.82 7.36
C CYS A 210 3.23 6.11 7.49
N ILE A 211 4.35 6.83 7.31
CA ILE A 211 5.70 6.27 7.44
C ILE A 211 5.97 5.77 8.86
N LYS A 212 5.54 6.52 9.89
CA LYS A 212 5.67 6.11 11.30
C LYS A 212 4.90 4.82 11.57
N SER A 213 3.67 4.68 11.05
CA SER A 213 2.87 3.45 11.20
C SER A 213 3.56 2.22 10.59
N LEU A 214 4.40 2.42 9.56
CA LEU A 214 5.18 1.39 8.87
C LEU A 214 6.55 1.11 9.50
N LYS A 215 6.90 1.76 10.64
CA LYS A 215 8.23 1.67 11.25
C LYS A 215 8.66 0.22 11.48
N THR A 216 7.77 -0.62 12.01
CA THR A 216 8.09 -2.02 12.33
C THR A 216 8.44 -2.82 11.08
N ASP A 217 7.67 -2.67 10.00
CA ASP A 217 7.91 -3.38 8.73
C ASP A 217 9.18 -2.89 8.04
N LEU A 218 9.38 -1.57 7.98
CA LEU A 218 10.61 -0.97 7.46
C LEU A 218 11.84 -1.40 8.27
N SER A 219 11.70 -1.55 9.60
CA SER A 219 12.78 -2.01 10.46
C SER A 219 13.19 -3.45 10.16
N LYS A 220 12.22 -4.33 9.87
CA LYS A 220 12.51 -5.71 9.43
C LYS A 220 13.26 -5.72 8.09
N GLN A 221 12.91 -4.82 7.18
CA GLN A 221 13.56 -4.71 5.87
C GLN A 221 15.04 -4.28 5.95
N LEU A 222 15.51 -3.72 7.08
CA LEU A 222 16.95 -3.43 7.29
C LEU A 222 17.84 -4.68 7.27
N LEU A 223 17.25 -5.86 7.48
CA LEU A 223 17.93 -7.15 7.44
C LEU A 223 17.63 -7.96 6.18
N SER A 224 16.92 -7.37 5.21
CA SER A 224 16.64 -8.02 3.92
C SER A 224 17.92 -8.44 3.21
N SER A 225 17.92 -9.60 2.56
CA SER A 225 18.99 -10.03 1.66
C SER A 225 19.08 -9.13 0.42
N ASP A 226 17.94 -8.62 -0.06
CA ASP A 226 17.88 -7.66 -1.16
C ASP A 226 18.48 -6.31 -0.73
N ARG A 227 19.58 -5.93 -1.39
CA ARG A 227 20.31 -4.69 -1.15
C ARG A 227 19.46 -3.45 -1.40
N ILE A 228 18.63 -3.45 -2.44
CA ILE A 228 17.79 -2.30 -2.81
C ILE A 228 16.75 -2.08 -1.71
N VAL A 229 16.02 -3.13 -1.34
CA VAL A 229 15.03 -3.09 -0.25
C VAL A 229 15.67 -2.60 1.05
N ARG A 230 16.80 -3.20 1.44
CA ARG A 230 17.55 -2.83 2.65
C ARG A 230 18.01 -1.37 2.64
N THR A 231 18.56 -0.91 1.52
CA THR A 231 19.05 0.47 1.36
C THR A 231 17.90 1.47 1.42
N ASN A 232 16.77 1.17 0.75
CA ASN A 232 15.61 2.04 0.72
C ASN A 232 14.97 2.15 2.10
N ALA A 233 14.82 1.03 2.82
CA ALA A 233 14.35 1.00 4.21
C ALA A 233 15.24 1.86 5.13
N PHE A 234 16.56 1.75 5.02
CA PHE A 234 17.48 2.59 5.79
C PHE A 234 17.34 4.07 5.46
N LYS A 235 17.28 4.43 4.18
CA LYS A 235 17.13 5.83 3.76
C LYS A 235 15.82 6.45 4.27
N ILE A 236 14.69 5.73 4.16
CA ILE A 236 13.40 6.27 4.61
C ILE A 236 13.35 6.41 6.13
N LEU A 237 13.78 5.38 6.89
CA LEU A 237 13.82 5.46 8.35
C LEU A 237 14.78 6.56 8.83
N LYS A 238 15.91 6.75 8.14
CA LYS A 238 16.84 7.84 8.43
C LYS A 238 16.22 9.21 8.15
N LYS A 239 15.56 9.39 7.00
CA LYS A 239 14.91 10.66 6.59
C LYS A 239 13.89 11.12 7.63
N HIS A 240 13.18 10.17 8.25
CA HIS A 240 12.13 10.45 9.23
C HIS A 240 12.59 10.30 10.70
N ASN A 241 13.89 10.20 10.97
CA ASN A 241 14.44 10.03 12.33
C ASN A 241 13.87 8.83 13.11
N LEU A 242 13.51 7.75 12.40
CA LEU A 242 12.92 6.53 12.98
C LEU A 242 13.95 5.43 13.29
N LEU A 243 15.22 5.67 12.98
CA LEU A 243 16.31 4.74 13.27
C LEU A 243 16.88 4.92 14.67
N ASP A 244 16.81 3.85 15.47
CA ASP A 244 17.58 3.77 16.70
C ASP A 244 19.07 3.44 16.44
N ASN A 245 19.86 3.44 17.51
CA ASN A 245 21.30 3.17 17.41
C ASN A 245 21.59 1.71 17.00
N GLN A 246 20.82 0.75 17.51
CA GLN A 246 21.00 -0.66 17.18
C GLN A 246 20.77 -0.88 15.69
N GLN A 247 19.67 -0.36 15.15
CA GLN A 247 19.31 -0.45 13.74
C GLN A 247 20.36 0.14 12.81
N LYS A 248 20.92 1.32 13.17
CA LYS A 248 22.03 1.93 12.42
C LYS A 248 23.25 1.02 12.41
N THR A 249 23.63 0.49 13.57
CA THR A 249 24.79 -0.40 13.69
C THR A 249 24.57 -1.71 12.94
N SER A 250 23.40 -2.36 13.08
CA SER A 250 23.06 -3.58 12.34
C SER A 250 23.11 -3.38 10.83
N TYR A 251 22.51 -2.30 10.31
CA TYR A 251 22.55 -1.99 8.88
C TYR A 251 23.97 -1.81 8.37
N HIS A 252 24.79 -0.98 9.04
CA HIS A 252 26.15 -0.72 8.61
C HIS A 252 27.08 -1.93 8.72
N THR A 253 26.90 -2.76 9.76
CA THR A 253 27.61 -4.03 9.91
C THR A 253 27.19 -5.02 8.81
N LEU A 254 25.89 -5.14 8.53
CA LEU A 254 25.42 -5.98 7.43
C LEU A 254 25.93 -5.50 6.07
N SER A 255 25.90 -4.18 5.81
CA SER A 255 26.51 -3.59 4.62
C SER A 255 28.02 -3.88 4.53
N PHE A 256 28.75 -3.87 5.65
CA PHE A 256 30.16 -4.28 5.65
C PHE A 256 30.31 -5.72 5.17
N LEU A 257 29.52 -6.64 5.72
CA LEU A 257 29.58 -8.09 5.49
C LEU A 257 29.07 -8.52 4.10
N ALA A 258 28.08 -7.81 3.56
CA ALA A 258 27.36 -8.19 2.34
C ALA A 258 27.74 -7.36 1.11
N GLU A 259 28.45 -6.22 1.25
CA GLU A 259 28.80 -5.39 0.09
C GLU A 259 30.26 -5.56 -0.33
N LYS A 260 30.46 -6.06 -1.56
CA LYS A 260 31.78 -6.21 -2.18
C LYS A 260 32.55 -4.89 -2.21
N THR A 261 31.88 -3.83 -2.67
CA THR A 261 32.45 -2.49 -2.80
C THR A 261 31.59 -1.47 -2.05
N GLN A 262 32.26 -0.59 -1.31
CA GLN A 262 31.67 0.51 -0.58
C GLN A 262 32.40 1.79 -0.96
N ASN A 263 31.69 2.90 -1.08
CA ASN A 263 32.35 4.20 -1.22
C ASN A 263 33.02 4.60 0.11
N LYS A 264 33.93 5.58 0.08
CA LYS A 264 34.69 6.03 1.27
C LYS A 264 33.80 6.33 2.47
N GLN A 265 32.65 6.98 2.25
CA GLN A 265 31.71 7.34 3.31
C GLN A 265 31.06 6.09 3.93
N GLN A 266 30.58 5.16 3.10
CA GLN A 266 29.98 3.90 3.55
C GLN A 266 30.99 3.04 4.32
N THR A 267 32.23 2.98 3.84
CA THR A 267 33.32 2.28 4.54
C THR A 267 33.53 2.88 5.93
N ASN A 268 33.62 4.21 6.04
CA ASN A 268 33.81 4.88 7.34
C ASN A 268 32.64 4.60 8.30
N LEU A 269 31.39 4.67 7.83
CA LEU A 269 30.21 4.37 8.65
C LEU A 269 30.20 2.91 9.14
N SER A 270 30.60 1.99 8.27
CA SER A 270 30.72 0.57 8.59
C SER A 270 31.80 0.30 9.63
N LEU A 271 32.99 0.88 9.44
CA LEU A 271 34.11 0.74 10.39
C LEU A 271 33.80 1.37 11.75
N ASN A 272 33.13 2.52 11.77
CA ASN A 272 32.70 3.15 13.02
C ASN A 272 31.67 2.28 13.76
N SER A 273 30.78 1.62 13.03
CA SER A 273 29.80 0.68 13.60
C SER A 273 30.49 -0.55 14.21
N LEU A 274 31.48 -1.14 13.53
CA LEU A 274 32.29 -2.23 14.07
C LEU A 274 33.07 -1.81 15.33
N LYS A 275 33.73 -0.65 15.29
CA LYS A 275 34.42 -0.09 16.48
C LYS A 275 33.47 0.19 17.63
N LYS A 276 32.20 0.49 17.35
CA LYS A 276 31.18 0.67 18.38
C LYS A 276 30.79 -0.66 19.01
N LEU A 277 30.55 -1.69 18.20
CA LEU A 277 30.32 -3.06 18.68
C LEU A 277 31.48 -3.55 19.55
N SER A 278 32.72 -3.18 19.21
CA SER A 278 33.88 -3.58 19.99
C SER A 278 33.92 -2.97 21.40
N LYS A 279 33.18 -1.87 21.65
CA LYS A 279 33.15 -1.14 22.92
C LYS A 279 31.85 -1.32 23.72
N ASP A 280 30.78 -1.77 23.08
CA ASP A 280 29.44 -1.91 23.69
C ASP A 280 28.98 -3.36 23.59
N TYR A 281 29.10 -4.09 24.71
CA TYR A 281 28.79 -5.51 24.81
C TYR A 281 27.30 -5.82 24.57
N GLN A 282 26.40 -5.00 25.12
CA GLN A 282 24.96 -5.21 24.96
C GLN A 282 24.54 -5.00 23.51
N LEU A 283 25.00 -3.91 22.88
CA LEU A 283 24.77 -3.67 21.46
C LEU A 283 25.37 -4.80 20.60
N ARG A 284 26.60 -5.23 20.92
CA ARG A 284 27.27 -6.34 20.23
C ARG A 284 26.42 -7.59 20.21
N ASN A 285 25.92 -8.03 21.37
CA ASN A 285 25.10 -9.23 21.46
C ASN A 285 23.77 -9.09 20.71
N LYS A 286 23.11 -7.94 20.78
CA LYS A 286 21.87 -7.70 20.03
C LYS A 286 22.09 -7.78 18.52
N VAL A 287 23.15 -7.13 18.01
CA VAL A 287 23.48 -7.19 16.57
C VAL A 287 23.88 -8.61 16.16
N LEU A 288 24.65 -9.32 16.98
CA LEU A 288 25.05 -10.70 16.71
C LEU A 288 23.82 -11.62 16.60
N THR A 289 22.88 -11.54 17.54
CA THR A 289 21.64 -12.33 17.52
C THR A 289 20.86 -12.09 16.22
N GLN A 290 20.69 -10.83 15.82
CA GLN A 290 20.00 -10.49 14.57
C GLN A 290 20.70 -11.06 13.33
N LEU A 291 22.03 -11.00 13.27
CA LEU A 291 22.77 -11.50 12.11
C LEU A 291 22.80 -13.03 12.03
N LYS A 292 22.73 -13.73 13.18
CA LYS A 292 22.65 -15.20 13.23
C LYS A 292 21.36 -15.78 12.65
N GLU A 293 20.29 -14.98 12.60
CA GLU A 293 19.00 -15.37 12.03
C GLU A 293 18.98 -15.28 10.49
N LEU A 294 20.01 -14.70 9.87
CA LEU A 294 20.11 -14.57 8.43
C LEU A 294 20.50 -15.90 7.78
N ASP A 295 19.80 -16.26 6.71
CA ASP A 295 20.05 -17.46 5.93
C ASP A 295 19.94 -17.15 4.43
N PRO A 296 21.06 -17.15 3.68
CA PRO A 296 22.42 -17.44 4.13
C PRO A 296 23.02 -16.33 5.01
N LEU A 297 24.03 -16.69 5.81
CA LEU A 297 24.82 -15.74 6.58
C LEU A 297 25.61 -14.81 5.64
N PRO A 298 25.64 -13.49 5.91
CA PRO A 298 26.34 -12.54 5.06
C PRO A 298 27.86 -12.76 5.14
N GLY A 299 28.49 -12.97 3.99
CA GLY A 299 29.94 -13.26 3.92
C GLY A 299 30.58 -12.82 2.63
N ASP A 300 29.97 -11.91 1.87
CA ASP A 300 30.50 -11.43 0.59
C ASP A 300 31.85 -10.70 0.76
N ILE A 301 32.22 -10.30 1.98
CA ILE A 301 33.58 -9.83 2.28
C ILE A 301 34.66 -10.88 2.01
N PHE A 302 34.34 -12.16 2.08
CA PHE A 302 35.27 -13.26 1.82
C PHE A 302 35.36 -13.62 0.34
N LYS A 303 34.45 -13.07 -0.48
CA LYS A 303 34.37 -13.35 -1.91
C LYS A 303 35.66 -12.91 -2.60
N ASN A 304 36.38 -13.87 -3.18
CA ASN A 304 37.65 -13.81 -3.93
C ASN A 304 38.92 -14.08 -3.11
N ASN A 305 39.77 -14.98 -3.61
CA ASN A 305 40.86 -15.63 -2.85
C ASN A 305 42.21 -14.87 -2.82
N THR A 306 42.35 -13.71 -3.45
CA THR A 306 43.69 -13.10 -3.70
C THR A 306 43.79 -11.59 -3.45
N ASN A 307 42.88 -11.00 -2.70
CA ASN A 307 42.86 -9.55 -2.52
C ASN A 307 43.31 -9.13 -1.10
N LYS A 308 44.37 -8.33 -0.99
CA LYS A 308 44.82 -7.67 0.26
C LYS A 308 43.67 -6.94 0.99
N ILE A 309 42.68 -6.44 0.25
CA ILE A 309 41.47 -5.82 0.81
C ILE A 309 40.63 -6.83 1.60
N VAL A 310 40.49 -8.07 1.12
CA VAL A 310 39.74 -9.12 1.82
C VAL A 310 40.45 -9.48 3.11
N GLU A 311 41.77 -9.68 3.06
CA GLU A 311 42.55 -9.91 4.29
C GLU A 311 42.39 -8.79 5.31
N ALA A 312 42.48 -7.53 4.86
CA ALA A 312 42.29 -6.38 5.72
C ALA A 312 40.89 -6.36 6.34
N LYS A 313 39.83 -6.59 5.54
CA LYS A 313 38.45 -6.68 6.04
C LYS A 313 38.28 -7.81 7.06
N THR A 314 38.87 -8.98 6.81
CA THR A 314 38.82 -10.13 7.71
C THR A 314 39.55 -9.83 9.03
N ARG A 315 40.74 -9.20 8.99
CA ARG A 315 41.46 -8.76 10.21
C ARG A 315 40.65 -7.72 10.99
N ILE A 316 40.02 -6.77 10.30
CA ILE A 316 39.14 -5.76 10.92
C ILE A 316 37.95 -6.43 11.61
N LEU A 317 37.31 -7.41 10.95
CA LEU A 317 36.19 -8.14 11.51
C LEU A 317 36.61 -8.94 12.75
N SER A 318 37.71 -9.70 12.66
CA SER A 318 38.29 -10.44 13.79
C SER A 318 38.62 -9.52 14.97
N ARG A 319 39.16 -8.32 14.71
CA ARG A 319 39.50 -7.36 15.76
C ARG A 319 38.28 -6.78 16.49
N TYR A 320 37.22 -6.46 15.75
CA TYR A 320 36.13 -5.65 16.29
C TYR A 320 34.82 -6.41 16.54
N PHE A 321 34.64 -7.56 15.88
CA PHE A 321 33.46 -8.39 16.00
C PHE A 321 33.77 -9.89 15.73
N PRO A 322 34.69 -10.49 16.51
CA PRO A 322 35.17 -11.86 16.31
C PRO A 322 34.07 -12.91 16.41
N GLU A 323 33.03 -12.67 17.22
CA GLU A 323 31.98 -13.64 17.50
C GLU A 323 31.13 -13.95 16.25
N PHE A 324 30.99 -12.98 15.34
CA PHE A 324 30.35 -13.22 14.05
C PHE A 324 31.22 -14.13 13.17
N LEU A 325 32.54 -13.90 13.16
CA LEU A 325 33.49 -14.70 12.38
C LEU A 325 33.53 -16.16 12.87
N ASP A 326 33.57 -16.36 14.20
CA ASP A 326 33.52 -17.68 14.82
C ASP A 326 32.20 -18.39 14.49
N HIS A 327 31.09 -17.67 14.57
CA HIS A 327 29.78 -18.22 14.21
C HIS A 327 29.72 -18.62 12.73
N TYR A 328 30.20 -17.76 11.83
CA TYR A 328 30.26 -18.07 10.40
C TYR A 328 31.10 -19.32 10.12
N ALA A 329 32.30 -19.41 10.71
CA ALA A 329 33.17 -20.57 10.54
C ALA A 329 32.55 -21.85 11.12
N ARG A 330 31.98 -21.78 12.32
CA ARG A 330 31.31 -22.93 12.96
C ARG A 330 30.12 -23.42 12.17
N THR A 331 29.26 -22.51 11.71
CA THR A 331 28.10 -22.85 10.87
C THR A 331 28.54 -23.50 9.56
N CYS A 332 29.64 -23.03 8.95
CA CYS A 332 30.21 -23.73 7.82
C CYS A 332 30.66 -25.15 8.15
N LEU A 333 31.45 -25.32 9.23
CA LEU A 333 31.95 -26.64 9.61
C LEU A 333 30.80 -27.61 9.89
N ASP A 334 29.74 -27.15 10.56
CA ASP A 334 28.53 -27.94 10.80
C ASP A 334 27.84 -28.37 9.50
N TYR A 335 27.81 -27.48 8.48
CA TYR A 335 27.29 -27.80 7.14
C TYR A 335 28.18 -28.81 6.40
N LEU A 336 29.49 -28.54 6.30
CA LEU A 336 30.43 -29.39 5.56
C LEU A 336 30.59 -30.79 6.18
N SER A 337 30.46 -30.91 7.50
CA SER A 337 30.55 -32.19 8.21
C SER A 337 29.23 -32.94 8.32
N GLY A 338 28.12 -32.37 7.84
CA GLY A 338 26.78 -32.96 7.96
C GLY A 338 26.24 -33.02 9.40
N ARG A 339 26.86 -32.32 10.37
CA ARG A 339 26.38 -32.27 11.76
C ARG A 339 25.02 -31.59 11.89
N LYS A 340 24.70 -30.67 10.97
CA LYS A 340 23.40 -29.99 10.91
C LYS A 340 22.87 -29.97 9.49
N ILE A 341 21.56 -30.12 9.37
CA ILE A 341 20.83 -30.02 8.11
C ILE A 341 20.31 -28.60 7.97
N PHE A 342 20.55 -27.99 6.81
CA PHE A 342 20.09 -26.65 6.46
C PHE A 342 19.14 -26.77 5.27
N THR A 343 17.87 -26.43 5.48
CA THR A 343 16.80 -26.67 4.49
C THR A 343 16.92 -25.81 3.24
N LYS A 344 17.65 -24.68 3.31
CA LYS A 344 17.86 -23.75 2.20
C LYS A 344 19.21 -23.93 1.48
N GLY A 345 19.91 -25.04 1.74
CA GLY A 345 21.22 -25.32 1.16
C GLY A 345 22.37 -24.76 1.99
N ASN A 346 23.44 -24.28 1.34
CA ASN A 346 24.65 -23.83 2.03
C ASN A 346 24.40 -22.52 2.80
N PRO A 347 24.43 -22.53 4.16
CA PRO A 347 24.17 -21.34 4.98
C PRO A 347 25.33 -20.34 4.96
N THR A 348 26.50 -20.74 4.45
CA THR A 348 27.73 -19.93 4.40
C THR A 348 28.37 -20.01 3.01
N PRO A 349 27.84 -19.26 2.02
CA PRO A 349 28.23 -19.40 0.62
C PRO A 349 29.72 -19.19 0.33
N HIS A 350 30.44 -18.47 1.19
CA HIS A 350 31.85 -18.13 1.03
C HIS A 350 32.76 -18.83 2.05
N CYS A 351 32.35 -19.99 2.54
CA CYS A 351 33.11 -20.71 3.55
C CYS A 351 34.52 -21.09 3.09
N HIS A 352 34.66 -21.73 1.93
CA HIS A 352 35.97 -22.18 1.45
C HIS A 352 36.94 -21.01 1.27
N GLN A 353 36.42 -19.86 0.84
CA GLN A 353 37.17 -18.63 0.71
C GLN A 353 37.64 -18.13 2.08
N LEU A 354 36.77 -18.10 3.10
CA LEU A 354 37.16 -17.76 4.47
C LEU A 354 38.34 -18.62 4.97
N PHE A 355 38.25 -19.96 4.84
CA PHE A 355 39.32 -20.85 5.27
C PHE A 355 40.59 -20.74 4.41
N SER A 356 40.46 -20.45 3.12
CA SER A 356 41.60 -20.14 2.25
C SER A 356 42.32 -18.87 2.73
N HIS A 357 41.58 -17.80 3.02
CA HIS A 357 42.13 -16.54 3.55
C HIS A 357 42.75 -16.72 4.93
N ASN A 358 42.20 -17.60 5.76
CA ASN A 358 42.74 -17.84 7.09
C ASN A 358 44.21 -18.32 7.08
N LYS A 359 44.67 -18.94 5.98
CA LYS A 359 46.08 -19.33 5.83
C LYS A 359 47.04 -18.13 5.92
N SER A 360 46.63 -16.96 5.43
CA SER A 360 47.45 -15.74 5.47
C SER A 360 47.11 -14.85 6.67
N VAL A 361 45.84 -14.73 7.05
CA VAL A 361 45.43 -13.81 8.12
C VAL A 361 45.52 -14.42 9.53
N LYS A 362 45.44 -15.75 9.65
CA LYS A 362 45.52 -16.51 10.93
C LYS A 362 44.58 -15.97 12.02
N VAL A 363 43.32 -15.80 11.68
CA VAL A 363 42.28 -15.24 12.59
C VAL A 363 41.35 -16.28 13.19
N LEU A 364 41.25 -17.47 12.57
CA LEU A 364 40.41 -18.56 13.06
C LEU A 364 41.21 -19.46 14.02
N PRO A 365 40.56 -20.05 15.04
CA PRO A 365 41.15 -21.06 15.89
C PRO A 365 41.71 -22.28 15.13
N GLU A 366 42.82 -22.85 15.61
CA GLU A 366 43.50 -23.97 14.96
C GLU A 366 42.61 -25.23 14.85
N ASN A 367 41.80 -25.50 15.86
CA ASN A 367 40.82 -26.59 15.83
C ASN A 367 39.81 -26.44 14.69
N PHE A 368 39.39 -25.21 14.34
CA PHE A 368 38.50 -24.99 13.19
C PHE A 368 39.21 -25.33 11.87
N VAL A 369 40.50 -25.02 11.75
CA VAL A 369 41.31 -25.34 10.56
C VAL A 369 41.47 -26.85 10.41
N GLN A 370 41.71 -27.57 11.51
CA GLN A 370 41.79 -29.04 11.52
C GLN A 370 40.45 -29.68 11.12
N GLU A 371 39.34 -29.22 11.70
CA GLU A 371 37.99 -29.68 11.34
C GLU A 371 37.70 -29.44 9.85
N TYR A 372 38.05 -28.26 9.32
CA TYR A 372 37.87 -27.95 7.90
C TYR A 372 38.68 -28.88 6.99
N ASN A 373 39.95 -29.12 7.31
CA ASN A 373 40.80 -30.02 6.53
C ASN A 373 40.27 -31.46 6.53
N LYS A 374 39.71 -31.93 7.66
CA LYS A 374 39.04 -33.23 7.75
C LYS A 374 37.77 -33.28 6.89
N ALA A 375 36.91 -32.27 7.00
CA ALA A 375 35.65 -32.20 6.25
C ALA A 375 35.85 -32.06 4.73
N THR A 376 36.97 -31.45 4.30
CA THR A 376 37.29 -31.22 2.88
C THR A 376 38.35 -32.18 2.32
N TYR A 377 38.72 -33.22 3.06
CA TYR A 377 39.76 -34.17 2.65
C TYR A 377 39.49 -34.77 1.25
N PHE A 378 38.23 -35.10 0.97
CA PHE A 378 37.80 -35.69 -0.30
C PHE A 378 37.78 -34.72 -1.49
N TYR A 379 37.82 -33.40 -1.26
CA TYR A 379 37.87 -32.38 -2.32
C TYR A 379 39.29 -32.15 -2.86
N LYS A 380 40.32 -32.64 -2.17
CA LYS A 380 41.73 -32.45 -2.53
C LYS A 380 42.32 -33.62 -3.33
N LYS A 381 41.58 -34.71 -3.48
CA LYS A 381 41.85 -35.78 -4.46
C LYS A 381 41.04 -35.50 -5.71
#